data_AF-A0A3D4NU53-F1
#
_entry.id   AF-A0A3D4NU53-F1
#
_cell.length_a   1.000
_cell.length_b   1.000
_cell.length_c   1.000
_cell.angle_alpha   90.00
_cell.angle_beta   90.00
_cell.angle_gamma   90.00
#
_symmetry.space_group_name_H-M   'P 1'
#
loop_
_entity.id
_entity.type
_entity.pdbx_description
1 polymer ?
#
loop_
_entity_poly.entity_id
_entity_poly.type
_entity_poly.pdbx_seq_one_letter_code
_entity_poly.pdbx_strand_id
1 'polypeptide(L)'
;GDDAKAAQRVVRQWLAKKGITAPHLVMENGSGLSRAERVSAREMAGMLQAAWRSPYSAEFISSMPIAGTDGTMRKRLKTTAMRGEAHIKTGTLNTVRAIAGYSRDINGNTWAVVAILNDKAPFGASSVLDQVLLDLYRQPKLPETASVL
;
A
#
# COMPACT_ATOMS: atom_id res chain seq x y z
N GLY A 1 -19.74 1.24 -20.56
CA GLY A 1 -19.45 1.52 -21.97
C GLY A 1 -18.60 2.76 -22.15
N ASP A 2 -19.04 3.89 -21.58
CA ASP A 2 -18.33 5.18 -21.67
C ASP A 2 -17.82 5.67 -20.29
N ASP A 3 -18.61 5.44 -19.24
CA ASP A 3 -18.31 5.87 -17.86
C ASP A 3 -17.00 5.30 -17.30
N ALA A 4 -16.69 4.03 -17.59
CA ALA A 4 -15.44 3.40 -17.15
C ALA A 4 -14.21 4.07 -17.80
N LYS A 5 -14.30 4.45 -19.08
CA LYS A 5 -13.22 5.17 -19.77
C LYS A 5 -13.11 6.61 -19.27
N ALA A 6 -14.23 7.25 -18.96
CA ALA A 6 -14.25 8.58 -18.34
C ALA A 6 -13.59 8.56 -16.95
N ALA A 7 -13.95 7.57 -16.10
CA ALA A 7 -13.35 7.38 -14.78
C ALA A 7 -11.84 7.13 -14.86
N GLN A 8 -11.37 6.27 -15.78
CA GLN A 8 -9.95 6.06 -16.03
C GLN A 8 -9.23 7.36 -16.41
N ARG A 9 -9.81 8.19 -17.29
CA ARG A 9 -9.22 9.48 -17.69
C ARG A 9 -9.09 10.42 -16.50
N VAL A 10 -10.13 10.53 -15.67
CA VAL A 10 -10.13 11.38 -14.47
C VAL A 10 -9.03 10.93 -13.50
N VAL A 11 -8.91 9.62 -13.24
CA VAL A 11 -7.87 9.08 -12.36
C VAL A 11 -6.47 9.33 -12.92
N ARG A 12 -6.25 9.11 -14.22
CA ARG A 12 -4.95 9.40 -14.85
C ARG A 12 -4.59 10.88 -14.81
N GLN A 13 -5.55 11.77 -15.06
CA GLN A 13 -5.33 13.22 -14.95
C GLN A 13 -5.02 13.64 -13.51
N TRP A 14 -5.69 13.04 -12.53
CA TRP A 14 -5.39 13.29 -11.12
C TRP A 14 -3.99 12.81 -10.75
N LEU A 15 -3.59 11.61 -11.16
CA LEU A 15 -2.23 11.08 -10.95
C LEU A 15 -1.18 11.99 -11.60
N ALA A 16 -1.41 12.42 -12.84
CA ALA A 16 -0.52 13.34 -13.54
C ALA A 16 -0.40 14.69 -12.81
N LYS A 17 -1.50 15.26 -12.31
CA LYS A 17 -1.49 16.48 -11.47
C LYS A 17 -0.71 16.31 -10.17
N LYS A 18 -0.58 15.08 -9.68
CA LYS A 18 0.22 14.73 -8.50
C LYS A 18 1.67 14.34 -8.84
N GLY A 19 2.10 14.50 -10.10
CA GLY A 19 3.45 14.14 -10.55
C GLY A 19 3.69 12.63 -10.62
N ILE A 20 2.64 11.81 -10.53
CA ILE A 20 2.73 10.35 -10.61
C ILE A 20 2.60 9.96 -12.07
N THR A 21 3.73 9.68 -12.71
CA THR A 21 3.72 9.04 -14.03
C THR A 21 3.35 7.58 -13.82
N ALA A 22 2.17 7.20 -14.32
CA ALA A 22 1.66 5.84 -14.18
C ALA A 22 1.59 5.13 -15.55
N PRO A 23 2.73 4.92 -16.24
CA PRO A 23 2.74 4.39 -17.61
C PRO A 23 2.27 2.93 -17.67
N HIS A 24 2.36 2.20 -16.56
CA HIS A 24 1.96 0.79 -16.50
C HIS A 24 0.56 0.59 -15.94
N LEU A 25 -0.06 1.65 -15.38
CA LEU A 25 -1.40 1.60 -14.83
C LEU A 25 -2.39 1.13 -15.89
N VAL A 26 -2.95 -0.05 -15.69
CA VAL A 26 -4.16 -0.51 -16.38
C VAL A 26 -5.23 -0.58 -15.30
N MET A 27 -6.35 0.12 -15.50
CA MET A 27 -7.47 0.10 -14.56
C MET A 27 -8.70 -0.37 -15.30
N GLU A 28 -9.13 -1.60 -15.14
CA GLU A 28 -10.34 -2.11 -15.78
C GLU A 28 -11.54 -2.06 -14.81
N ASN A 29 -11.28 -2.21 -13.50
CA ASN A 29 -12.26 -2.00 -12.44
C ASN A 29 -11.59 -1.58 -11.12
N GLY A 30 -12.10 -0.54 -10.45
CA GLY A 30 -11.51 -0.01 -9.21
C GLY A 30 -11.53 -0.93 -7.98
N SER A 31 -11.84 -2.22 -8.14
CA SER A 31 -11.86 -3.25 -7.10
C SER A 31 -10.58 -4.10 -7.03
N GLY A 32 -9.67 -3.98 -8.01
CA GLY A 32 -8.47 -4.81 -8.09
C GLY A 32 -8.75 -6.26 -8.54
N LEU A 33 -9.90 -6.50 -9.20
CA LEU A 33 -10.31 -7.83 -9.69
C LEU A 33 -9.97 -8.08 -11.15
N SER A 34 -9.54 -7.05 -11.90
CA SER A 34 -9.06 -7.28 -13.25
C SER A 34 -7.63 -7.82 -13.25
N ARG A 35 -7.46 -8.94 -13.94
CA ARG A 35 -6.15 -9.59 -14.18
C ARG A 35 -5.26 -8.76 -15.10
N ALA A 36 -5.81 -7.74 -15.76
CA ALA A 36 -5.08 -6.82 -16.62
C ALA A 36 -4.53 -5.63 -15.84
N GLU A 37 -4.98 -5.38 -14.60
CA GLU A 37 -4.49 -4.24 -13.81
C GLU A 37 -3.03 -4.44 -13.41
N ARG A 38 -2.16 -3.69 -14.07
CA ARG A 38 -0.75 -3.60 -13.71
C ARG A 38 -0.58 -2.27 -13.01
N VAL A 39 -0.13 -2.30 -11.76
CA VAL A 39 0.37 -1.13 -11.06
C VAL A 39 1.66 -1.55 -10.38
N SER A 40 2.74 -0.82 -10.64
CA SER A 40 4.01 -1.06 -9.98
C SER A 40 3.93 -0.65 -8.51
N ALA A 41 4.74 -1.29 -7.67
CA ALA A 41 4.85 -0.90 -6.27
C ALA A 41 5.26 0.58 -6.12
N ARG A 42 6.05 1.11 -7.06
CA ARG A 42 6.50 2.52 -7.08
C ARG A 42 5.36 3.49 -7.36
N GLU A 43 4.52 3.21 -8.37
CA GLU A 43 3.34 4.04 -8.67
C GLU A 43 2.36 4.07 -7.49
N MET A 44 2.13 2.90 -6.86
CA MET A 44 1.28 2.79 -5.68
C MET A 44 1.86 3.54 -4.48
N ALA A 45 3.18 3.47 -4.25
CA ALA A 45 3.84 4.22 -3.19
C ALA A 45 3.73 5.74 -3.43
N GLY A 46 3.88 6.20 -4.68
CA GLY A 46 3.64 7.60 -5.04
C GLY A 46 2.21 8.04 -4.77
N MET A 47 1.22 7.19 -5.06
CA MET A 47 -0.18 7.46 -4.73
C MET A 47 -0.41 7.57 -3.21
N LEU A 48 0.17 6.67 -2.41
CA LEU A 48 0.10 6.74 -0.95
C LEU A 48 0.75 8.03 -0.44
N GLN A 49 1.92 8.42 -0.95
CA GLN A 49 2.56 9.69 -0.56
C GLN A 49 1.68 10.91 -0.92
N ALA A 50 1.04 10.90 -2.08
CA ALA A 50 0.09 11.95 -2.47
C ALA A 50 -1.16 11.98 -1.57
N ALA A 51 -1.66 10.81 -1.16
CA ALA A 51 -2.80 10.69 -0.25
C ALA A 51 -2.44 11.15 1.17
N TRP A 52 -1.23 10.86 1.65
CA TRP A 52 -0.71 11.36 2.93
C TRP A 52 -0.70 12.90 3.01
N ARG A 53 -0.31 13.56 1.91
CA ARG A 53 -0.27 15.03 1.80
C ARG A 53 -1.62 15.66 1.46
N SER A 54 -2.68 14.86 1.33
CA SER A 54 -4.02 15.32 0.99
C SER A 54 -4.74 15.87 2.22
N PRO A 55 -5.67 16.83 2.07
CA PRO A 55 -6.57 17.23 3.16
C PRO A 55 -7.46 16.08 3.68
N TYR A 56 -7.59 14.99 2.91
CA TYR A 56 -8.39 13.80 3.26
C TYR A 56 -7.54 12.64 3.81
N SER A 57 -6.32 12.92 4.29
CA SER A 57 -5.37 11.87 4.71
C SER A 57 -5.91 11.06 5.88
N ALA A 58 -6.54 11.70 6.86
CA ALA A 58 -7.09 11.05 8.05
C ALA A 58 -8.20 10.05 7.71
N GLU A 59 -9.14 10.44 6.84
CA GLU A 59 -10.23 9.57 6.36
C GLU A 59 -9.67 8.42 5.52
N PHE A 60 -8.70 8.71 4.65
CA PHE A 60 -8.09 7.68 3.81
C PHE A 60 -7.34 6.63 4.65
N ILE A 61 -6.52 7.04 5.63
CA ILE A 61 -5.77 6.13 6.51
C ILE A 61 -6.75 5.32 7.39
N SER A 62 -7.76 5.98 7.96
CA SER A 62 -8.74 5.31 8.83
C SER A 62 -9.64 4.31 8.09
N SER A 63 -9.78 4.43 6.76
CA SER A 63 -10.47 3.44 5.94
C SER A 63 -9.72 2.10 5.78
N MET A 64 -8.42 2.06 6.12
CA MET A 64 -7.60 0.86 5.98
C MET A 64 -7.59 0.02 7.26
N PRO A 65 -7.59 -1.33 7.13
CA PRO A 65 -7.47 -2.22 8.28
C PRO A 65 -6.19 -2.00 9.11
N ILE A 66 -6.32 -2.07 10.42
CA ILE A 66 -5.26 -1.91 11.43
C ILE A 66 -4.66 -3.27 11.79
N ALA A 67 -3.33 -3.35 11.77
CA ALA A 67 -2.55 -4.52 12.15
C ALA A 67 -2.97 -5.06 13.54
N GLY A 68 -3.38 -6.33 13.60
CA GLY A 68 -3.77 -7.01 14.82
C GLY A 68 -5.11 -6.59 15.43
N THR A 69 -5.89 -5.74 14.75
CA THR A 69 -7.11 -5.14 15.31
C THR A 69 -8.36 -5.46 14.50
N ASP A 70 -8.39 -5.16 13.19
CA ASP A 70 -9.63 -5.26 12.42
C ASP A 70 -9.41 -5.73 10.96
N GLY A 71 -10.53 -5.85 10.24
CA GLY A 71 -10.55 -6.23 8.82
C GLY A 71 -9.74 -7.49 8.50
N THR A 72 -9.00 -7.44 7.39
CA THR A 72 -8.12 -8.52 6.91
C THR A 72 -6.80 -8.61 7.68
N MET A 73 -6.50 -7.63 8.53
CA MET A 73 -5.30 -7.59 9.37
C MET A 73 -5.53 -8.05 10.81
N ARG A 74 -6.79 -8.29 11.22
CA ARG A 74 -7.21 -8.63 12.59
C ARG A 74 -6.39 -9.74 13.26
N LYS A 75 -6.03 -10.77 12.49
CA LYS A 75 -5.24 -11.92 12.98
C LYS A 75 -3.74 -11.81 12.68
N ARG A 76 -3.32 -10.86 11.84
CA ARG A 76 -1.94 -10.69 11.40
C ARG A 76 -1.19 -9.77 12.37
N LEU A 77 0.06 -10.11 12.68
CA LEU A 77 0.95 -9.32 13.55
C LEU A 77 0.42 -9.03 14.96
N LYS A 78 -0.67 -9.70 15.38
CA LYS A 78 -1.43 -9.42 16.61
C LYS A 78 -0.58 -9.53 17.88
N THR A 79 0.37 -10.45 17.91
CA THR A 79 1.22 -10.78 19.06
C THR A 79 2.64 -10.24 18.90
N THR A 80 2.80 -9.17 18.12
CA THR A 80 4.08 -8.52 17.85
C THR A 80 4.00 -7.04 18.22
N ALA A 81 5.14 -6.36 18.23
CA ALA A 81 5.20 -4.90 18.42
C ALA A 81 4.46 -4.10 17.33
N MET A 82 4.05 -4.75 16.23
CA MET A 82 3.31 -4.11 15.14
C MET A 82 1.80 -3.96 15.39
N ARG A 83 1.26 -4.49 16.49
CA ARG A 83 -0.17 -4.37 16.79
C ARG A 83 -0.54 -2.88 16.94
N GLY A 84 -1.41 -2.39 16.06
CA GLY A 84 -1.82 -0.97 16.04
C GLY A 84 -0.88 -0.05 15.24
N GLU A 85 0.28 -0.51 14.81
CA GLU A 85 1.32 0.34 14.21
C GLU A 85 1.24 0.46 12.68
N ALA A 86 0.30 -0.26 12.04
CA ALA A 86 0.14 -0.21 10.60
C ALA A 86 -1.33 -0.23 10.17
N HIS A 87 -1.63 0.59 9.16
CA HIS A 87 -2.89 0.68 8.43
C HIS A 87 -2.67 0.14 7.03
N ILE A 88 -3.14 -1.07 6.74
CA ILE A 88 -2.76 -1.84 5.56
C ILE A 88 -3.98 -2.38 4.84
N LYS A 89 -4.11 -2.00 3.57
CA LYS A 89 -4.97 -2.71 2.63
C LYS A 89 -4.28 -3.96 2.12
N THR A 90 -4.99 -5.08 2.14
CA THR A 90 -4.51 -6.36 1.61
C THR A 90 -5.13 -6.66 0.24
N GLY A 91 -4.38 -7.32 -0.63
CA GLY A 91 -4.83 -7.88 -1.92
C GLY A 91 -4.51 -9.37 -2.05
N THR A 92 -5.47 -10.16 -2.53
CA THR A 92 -5.35 -11.62 -2.66
C THR A 92 -5.96 -12.06 -3.98
N LEU A 93 -5.16 -12.63 -4.88
CA LEU A 93 -5.58 -13.32 -6.10
C LEU A 93 -4.92 -14.71 -6.18
N ASN A 94 -5.33 -15.58 -7.10
CA ASN A 94 -4.80 -16.95 -7.18
C ASN A 94 -3.26 -17.01 -7.20
N THR A 95 -2.61 -16.08 -7.90
CA THR A 95 -1.15 -16.03 -8.07
C THR A 95 -0.51 -14.78 -7.47
N VAL A 96 -1.26 -14.00 -6.68
CA VAL A 96 -0.78 -12.71 -6.15
C VAL A 96 -1.13 -12.56 -4.68
N ARG A 97 -0.19 -12.06 -3.90
CA ARG A 97 -0.43 -11.50 -2.57
C ARG A 97 0.16 -10.09 -2.54
N ALA A 98 -0.57 -9.15 -1.96
CA ALA A 98 -0.11 -7.78 -1.86
C ALA A 98 -0.53 -7.11 -0.56
N ILE A 99 0.28 -6.16 -0.13
CA ILE A 99 -0.04 -5.17 0.91
C ILE A 99 0.30 -3.77 0.39
N ALA A 100 -0.54 -2.80 0.77
CA ALA A 100 -0.28 -1.38 0.53
C ALA A 100 -0.89 -0.56 1.68
N GLY A 101 -0.18 0.44 2.16
CA GLY A 101 -0.69 1.34 3.20
C GLY A 101 0.43 2.05 3.95
N TYR A 102 0.20 2.31 5.24
CA TYR A 102 1.13 3.04 6.09
C TYR A 102 1.54 2.20 7.29
N SER A 103 2.81 2.30 7.66
CA SER A 103 3.39 1.61 8.82
C SER A 103 4.29 2.56 9.58
N ARG A 104 4.23 2.53 10.90
CA ARG A 104 5.15 3.26 11.76
C ARG A 104 6.38 2.40 12.07
N ASP A 105 7.54 3.03 12.19
CA ASP A 105 8.76 2.37 12.70
C ASP A 105 8.94 2.59 14.21
N ILE A 106 9.92 1.91 14.82
CA ILE A 106 10.24 2.05 16.25
C ILE A 106 10.70 3.46 16.65
N ASN A 107 11.06 4.30 15.66
CA ASN A 107 11.51 5.67 15.88
C ASN A 107 10.35 6.69 15.76
N GLY A 108 9.15 6.21 15.41
CA GLY A 108 7.95 7.04 15.24
C GLY A 108 7.77 7.59 13.82
N ASN A 109 8.64 7.25 12.86
CA ASN A 109 8.47 7.69 11.48
C ASN A 109 7.34 6.89 10.82
N THR A 110 6.54 7.56 9.99
CA THR A 110 5.50 6.90 9.21
C THR A 110 5.97 6.69 7.77
N TRP A 111 5.86 5.45 7.31
CA TRP A 111 6.31 5.01 6.00
C TRP A 111 5.12 4.60 5.14
N ALA A 112 5.12 5.03 3.87
CA ALA A 112 4.30 4.40 2.86
C ALA A 112 4.95 3.07 2.46
N VAL A 113 4.20 1.97 2.60
CA VAL A 113 4.70 0.62 2.30
C VAL A 113 3.84 -0.03 1.23
N VAL A 114 4.50 -0.61 0.22
CA VAL A 114 3.86 -1.43 -0.81
C VAL A 114 4.74 -2.65 -1.07
N ALA A 115 4.14 -3.82 -1.01
CA ALA A 115 4.80 -5.06 -1.38
C ALA A 115 3.83 -5.94 -2.17
N ILE A 116 4.28 -6.43 -3.32
CA ILE A 116 3.51 -7.26 -4.24
C ILE A 116 4.35 -8.50 -4.53
N LEU A 117 3.78 -9.66 -4.25
CA LEU A 117 4.38 -10.95 -4.51
C LEU A 117 3.53 -11.67 -5.56
N ASN A 118 4.16 -12.00 -6.69
CA ASN A 118 3.58 -12.78 -7.78
C ASN A 118 4.22 -14.17 -7.79
N ASP A 119 3.42 -15.22 -7.59
CA ASP A 119 3.89 -16.61 -7.60
C ASP A 119 2.79 -17.55 -8.09
N LYS A 120 3.15 -18.65 -8.77
CA LYS A 120 2.17 -19.64 -9.25
C LYS A 120 1.49 -20.41 -8.11
N ALA A 121 2.14 -20.49 -6.95
CA ALA A 121 1.68 -21.15 -5.75
C ALA A 121 2.06 -20.30 -4.51
N PRO A 122 1.35 -19.17 -4.24
CA PRO A 122 1.73 -18.21 -3.21
C PRO A 122 1.38 -18.68 -1.78
N PHE A 123 1.53 -19.96 -1.49
CA PHE A 123 1.35 -20.51 -0.15
C PHE A 123 2.42 -19.92 0.79
N GLY A 124 2.00 -19.40 1.94
CA GLY A 124 2.91 -18.72 2.87
C GLY A 124 3.35 -17.30 2.46
N ALA A 125 3.04 -16.82 1.25
CA ALA A 125 3.45 -15.48 0.81
C ALA A 125 2.95 -14.35 1.73
N SER A 126 1.82 -14.53 2.41
CA SER A 126 1.34 -13.55 3.40
C SER A 126 2.30 -13.36 4.58
N SER A 127 3.00 -14.40 5.03
CA SER A 127 3.98 -14.27 6.12
C SER A 127 5.23 -13.53 5.68
N VAL A 128 5.64 -13.66 4.41
CA VAL A 128 6.72 -12.85 3.82
C VAL A 128 6.34 -11.37 3.82
N LEU A 129 5.10 -11.04 3.43
CA LEU A 129 4.60 -9.66 3.49
C LEU A 129 4.49 -9.14 4.93
N ASP A 130 4.15 -9.99 5.89
CA ASP A 130 4.19 -9.64 7.32
C ASP A 130 5.63 -9.39 7.79
N GLN A 131 6.61 -10.15 7.29
CA GLN A 131 8.02 -9.95 7.62
C GLN A 131 8.55 -8.62 7.11
N VAL A 132 8.14 -8.18 5.92
CA VAL A 132 8.49 -6.84 5.41
C VAL A 132 8.05 -5.73 6.38
N LEU A 133 6.86 -5.87 7.00
CA LEU A 133 6.37 -4.91 7.99
C LEU A 133 7.16 -4.98 9.30
N LEU A 134 7.55 -6.18 9.74
CA LEU A 134 8.38 -6.36 10.93
C LEU A 134 9.79 -5.81 10.75
N ASP A 135 10.38 -5.98 9.57
CA ASP A 135 11.72 -5.46 9.26
C ASP A 135 11.68 -3.93 9.12
N LEU A 136 10.64 -3.38 8.49
CA LEU A 136 10.38 -1.94 8.44
C LEU A 136 10.27 -1.35 9.84
N TYR A 137 9.54 -2.01 10.74
CA TYR A 137 9.38 -1.56 12.12
C TYR A 137 10.71 -1.42 12.86
N ARG A 138 11.61 -2.37 12.60
CA ARG A 138 12.93 -2.46 13.23
C ARG A 138 13.98 -1.60 12.54
N GLN A 139 13.62 -0.79 11.55
CA GLN A 139 14.60 0.03 10.86
C GLN A 139 15.35 0.93 11.86
N PRO A 140 16.69 0.95 11.80
CA PRO A 140 17.48 1.84 12.63
C PRO A 140 17.13 3.30 12.30
N LYS A 141 17.28 4.21 13.27
CA LYS A 141 17.15 5.65 13.01
C LYS A 141 18.01 6.01 11.80
N LEU A 142 17.39 6.56 10.76
CA LEU A 142 18.15 7.17 9.68
C LEU A 142 19.01 8.30 10.28
N PRO A 143 20.29 8.43 9.91
CA PRO A 143 21.10 9.57 10.29
C PRO A 143 20.39 10.86 9.85
N GLU A 144 20.42 11.87 10.72
CA GLU A 144 19.71 13.15 10.55
C GLU A 144 20.03 13.88 9.22
N THR A 145 21.16 13.51 8.59
CA THR A 145 21.63 14.03 7.30
C THR A 145 20.88 13.53 6.06
N ALA A 146 20.02 12.51 6.17
CA ALA A 146 19.27 11.99 5.02
C ALA A 146 18.01 12.80 4.64
N SER A 147 17.62 13.80 5.46
CA SER A 147 16.43 14.64 5.22
C SER A 147 16.63 15.80 4.23
N VAL A 148 17.77 15.84 3.53
CA VAL A 148 18.14 16.96 2.63
C VAL A 148 18.53 16.44 1.23
N LEU A 149 17.61 15.76 0.55
CA LEU A 149 17.62 15.54 -0.90
C LEU A 149 16.16 15.49 -1.41
#